data_AF-A0A7X9EEH9-F1
#
_entry.id   AF-A0A7X9EEH9-F1
#
_cell.length_a   1.000
_cell.length_b   1.000
_cell.length_c   1.000
_cell.angle_alpha   90.00
_cell.angle_beta   90.00
_cell.angle_gamma   90.00
#
_symmetry.space_group_name_H-M   'P 1'
#
loop_
_entity.id
_entity.type
_entity.pdbx_description
1 polymer ?
#
loop_
_entity_poly.entity_id
_entity_poly.type
_entity_poly.pdbx_seq_one_letter_code
_entity_poly.pdbx_strand_id
1 'polypeptide(L)'
;GNVTLKLQSGTYNENWNFSNLSTIMGNYTLTITSENGNRNSVILKPTSGVGVVLNNTDNLIIKDICIDNTSSSSYGVQFTGTATNIELRNIYFKGDTVGTSSANSPAPIYRASTADLVDNIRIIGNIIEGGYYGIYFYGGNSTSAYGTNVVIDSNIIKNQYYYANYFYYTDFTSISHNTILSRTTHTTTYWYGIRCYYCNFIADGNKIIQRSTAISSPYLVYVYYASYYNAVAPSVFTNNEIIGYCSTTYYGMYLGSSNTLNIYNNSIYLDATAGSRTIYITSSTTSSYDFKNNILINTSSSGYVIYFAGTTTPFTSDYNCLYSPGNIGYFGSAQATLLDWQNATTQDANSVSLSPSFVDVSTSLELSDYSPFVVKRLNSVTEDIRGDARTAYTSMGAYSVNIFSGYNLAMTAILSQDDFNDILCYNDYTNIQVVLKNEGRESYDFNVDSIVLSVEVSGAINFKVDTLIKTGNLDVAQTDTFDVTNLLPITNSGIYYITTYLTSPVDTLPNNDTVHIAYPIHRIQLPYDVDFSTSYVDFIQKQVVGNAFWEVEPGTGSTPVIAPTFGSGRLTFHSESNPGSISQIIFNGIHLVGTYLPKLEFWYAHDN
;
A
#
# COMPACT_ATOMS: atom_id res chain seq x y z
N GLY A 1 26.80 31.39 10.09
CA GLY A 1 26.80 29.93 9.93
C GLY A 1 25.36 29.44 9.91
N ASN A 2 25.11 28.22 9.47
CA ASN A 2 23.76 27.63 9.53
C ASN A 2 23.25 27.59 10.98
N VAL A 3 21.94 27.80 11.16
CA VAL A 3 21.29 27.86 12.48
C VAL A 3 20.19 26.82 12.54
N THR A 4 20.11 26.09 13.65
CA THR A 4 19.00 25.18 13.95
C THR A 4 18.30 25.62 15.22
N LEU A 5 17.01 25.95 15.11
CA LEU A 5 16.13 26.24 16.23
C LEU A 5 15.36 24.97 16.58
N LYS A 6 15.60 24.45 17.79
CA LYS A 6 14.87 23.31 18.36
C LYS A 6 13.82 23.82 19.32
N LEU A 7 12.55 23.55 19.02
CA LEU A 7 11.41 24.01 19.80
C LEU A 7 11.00 22.95 20.82
N GLN A 8 10.76 23.40 22.06
CA GLN A 8 10.23 22.56 23.13
C GLN A 8 8.79 22.11 22.82
N SER A 9 8.36 21.02 23.43
CA SER A 9 6.99 20.54 23.22
C SER A 9 5.96 21.57 23.71
N GLY A 10 4.96 21.87 22.89
CA GLY A 10 3.96 22.87 23.22
C GLY A 10 3.12 23.32 22.01
N THR A 11 2.11 24.14 22.32
CA THR A 11 1.28 24.82 21.32
C THR A 11 1.70 26.30 21.25
N TYR A 12 2.02 26.74 20.04
CA TYR A 12 2.47 28.09 19.72
C TYR A 12 1.37 28.78 18.91
N ASN A 13 0.80 29.88 19.42
CA ASN A 13 -0.34 30.54 18.78
C ASN A 13 0.07 31.69 17.86
N GLU A 14 1.37 31.98 17.78
CA GLU A 14 1.94 33.04 16.97
C GLU A 14 1.93 32.71 15.47
N ASN A 15 2.08 33.74 14.65
CA ASN A 15 2.38 33.60 13.22
C ASN A 15 3.89 33.72 13.02
N TRP A 16 4.47 32.91 12.14
CA TRP A 16 5.88 32.99 11.78
C TRP A 16 6.05 33.67 10.42
N ASN A 17 6.87 34.70 10.36
CA ASN A 17 7.11 35.46 9.15
C ASN A 17 8.60 35.44 8.80
N PHE A 18 8.94 34.79 7.68
CA PHE A 18 10.31 34.69 7.17
C PHE A 18 10.55 35.61 5.96
N SER A 19 9.83 36.73 5.88
CA SER A 19 10.01 37.71 4.81
C SER A 19 11.45 38.21 4.78
N ASN A 20 12.07 38.20 3.60
CA ASN A 20 13.44 38.67 3.37
C ASN A 20 14.46 38.02 4.32
N LEU A 21 14.34 36.71 4.58
CA LEU A 21 15.17 35.97 5.54
C LEU A 21 16.68 36.15 5.30
N SER A 22 17.10 36.31 4.04
CA SER A 22 18.49 36.57 3.64
C SER A 22 19.07 37.87 4.22
N THR A 23 18.24 38.84 4.64
CA THR A 23 18.71 40.05 5.34
C THR A 23 19.24 39.76 6.74
N ILE A 24 18.81 38.64 7.35
CA ILE A 24 19.23 38.19 8.68
C ILE A 24 20.22 37.04 8.55
N MET A 25 19.91 36.07 7.70
CA MET A 25 20.67 34.82 7.58
C MET A 25 21.75 34.85 6.48
N GLY A 26 21.75 35.85 5.59
CA GLY A 26 22.60 35.82 4.39
C GLY A 26 22.34 34.57 3.56
N ASN A 27 23.41 33.88 3.15
CA ASN A 27 23.35 32.62 2.40
C ASN A 27 23.28 31.37 3.31
N TYR A 28 23.16 31.54 4.63
CA TYR A 28 23.10 30.42 5.56
C TYR A 28 21.68 29.87 5.67
N THR A 29 21.58 28.57 5.97
CA THR A 29 20.29 27.89 6.16
C THR A 29 19.77 28.07 7.57
N LEU A 30 18.48 28.41 7.69
CA LEU A 30 17.72 28.29 8.93
C LEU A 30 16.96 26.97 8.94
N THR A 31 17.12 26.18 10.01
CA THR A 31 16.31 24.98 10.26
C THR A 31 15.47 25.17 11.50
N ILE A 32 14.17 24.90 11.42
CA ILE A 32 13.24 24.89 12.55
C ILE A 32 12.70 23.48 12.72
N THR A 33 12.80 22.95 13.94
CA THR A 33 12.40 21.57 14.23
C THR A 33 11.98 21.38 15.69
N SER A 34 11.27 20.28 15.99
CA SER A 34 11.02 19.89 17.38
C SER A 34 12.29 19.40 18.07
N GLU A 35 12.40 19.64 19.37
CA GLU A 35 13.55 19.23 20.17
C GLU A 35 13.72 17.70 20.21
N ASN A 36 12.60 16.97 20.24
CA ASN A 36 12.56 15.51 20.31
C ASN A 36 12.38 14.81 18.95
N GLY A 37 12.31 15.57 17.85
CA GLY A 37 12.09 15.03 16.50
C GLY A 37 10.68 14.45 16.26
N ASN A 38 9.74 14.64 17.17
CA ASN A 38 8.35 14.19 17.02
C ASN A 38 7.47 15.34 16.51
N ARG A 39 6.91 15.18 15.31
CA ARG A 39 6.04 16.18 14.68
C ARG A 39 4.81 16.59 15.49
N ASN A 40 4.32 15.72 16.37
CA ASN A 40 3.14 16.02 17.19
C ASN A 40 3.48 16.77 18.48
N SER A 41 4.76 16.97 18.80
CA SER A 41 5.18 17.61 20.04
C SER A 41 5.13 19.13 19.98
N VAL A 42 5.33 19.72 18.80
CA VAL A 42 5.30 21.17 18.55
C VAL A 42 4.15 21.46 17.62
N ILE A 43 3.16 22.23 18.08
CA ILE A 43 1.96 22.57 17.32
C ILE A 43 1.93 24.08 17.10
N LEU A 44 2.18 24.52 15.88
CA LEU A 44 1.91 25.89 15.45
C LEU A 44 0.42 26.04 15.13
N LYS A 45 -0.31 26.81 15.93
CA LYS A 45 -1.77 26.94 15.88
C LYS A 45 -2.21 28.41 15.87
N PRO A 46 -2.01 29.13 14.76
CA PRO A 46 -2.41 30.53 14.66
C PRO A 46 -3.92 30.68 14.91
N THR A 47 -4.30 31.67 15.72
CA THR A 47 -5.71 32.03 15.97
C THR A 47 -6.27 33.01 14.94
N SER A 48 -5.40 33.66 14.17
CA SER A 48 -5.74 34.53 13.05
C SER A 48 -4.54 34.62 12.09
N GLY A 49 -4.76 34.98 10.82
CA GLY A 49 -3.70 35.10 9.83
C GLY A 49 -3.04 33.77 9.45
N VAL A 50 -1.97 33.85 8.65
CA VAL A 50 -1.25 32.69 8.10
C VAL A 50 -0.25 32.14 9.11
N GLY A 51 -0.19 30.81 9.28
CA GLY A 51 0.76 30.19 10.20
C GLY A 51 2.22 30.52 9.87
N VAL A 52 2.64 30.31 8.63
CA VAL A 52 3.99 30.62 8.13
C VAL A 52 3.92 31.43 6.84
N VAL A 53 4.54 32.61 6.82
CA VAL A 53 4.65 33.47 5.62
C VAL A 53 6.06 33.39 5.04
N LEU A 54 6.14 33.11 3.74
CA LEU A 54 7.36 33.04 2.94
C LEU A 54 7.28 34.11 1.83
N ASN A 55 8.13 35.13 1.91
CA ASN A 55 8.12 36.27 1.02
C ASN A 55 9.56 36.74 0.76
N ASN A 56 10.09 36.47 -0.42
CA ASN A 56 11.52 36.64 -0.71
C ASN A 56 12.36 35.85 0.33
N THR A 57 11.99 34.59 0.53
CA THR A 57 12.59 33.72 1.55
C THR A 57 13.52 32.73 0.89
N ASP A 58 14.76 32.69 1.36
CA ASP A 58 15.78 31.76 0.87
C ASP A 58 16.30 30.86 2.00
N ASN A 59 16.66 29.62 1.67
CA ASN A 59 17.41 28.70 2.54
C ASN A 59 16.72 28.40 3.88
N LEU A 60 15.47 27.93 3.83
CA LEU A 60 14.68 27.58 5.01
C LEU A 60 14.29 26.10 5.01
N ILE A 61 14.47 25.44 6.15
CA ILE A 61 13.97 24.09 6.43
C ILE A 61 13.03 24.17 7.62
N ILE A 62 11.79 23.72 7.46
CA ILE A 62 10.87 23.46 8.56
C ILE A 62 10.60 21.97 8.57
N LYS A 63 10.84 21.30 9.71
CA LYS A 63 10.65 19.85 9.80
C LYS A 63 10.23 19.35 11.17
N ASP A 64 9.58 18.20 11.20
CA ASP A 64 9.21 17.49 12.44
C ASP A 64 8.35 18.35 13.39
N ILE A 65 7.33 19.04 12.86
CA ILE A 65 6.33 19.81 13.64
C ILE A 65 4.91 19.62 13.08
N CYS A 66 3.91 20.13 13.79
CA CYS A 66 2.52 20.22 13.34
C CYS A 66 2.17 21.68 13.06
N ILE A 67 1.52 21.94 11.93
CA ILE A 67 0.96 23.25 11.56
C ILE A 67 -0.56 23.07 11.47
N ASP A 68 -1.27 23.54 12.49
CA ASP A 68 -2.72 23.43 12.66
C ASP A 68 -3.40 24.76 12.31
N ASN A 69 -3.89 24.87 11.07
CA ASN A 69 -4.61 26.06 10.63
C ASN A 69 -6.14 25.94 10.81
N THR A 70 -6.64 24.98 11.60
CA THR A 70 -8.09 24.81 11.83
C THR A 70 -8.74 25.93 12.65
N SER A 71 -7.94 26.69 13.39
CA SER A 71 -8.41 27.82 14.22
C SER A 71 -8.27 29.19 13.53
N SER A 72 -7.73 29.21 12.30
CA SER A 72 -7.58 30.42 11.49
C SER A 72 -8.40 30.29 10.20
N SER A 73 -8.98 31.39 9.74
CA SER A 73 -9.59 31.47 8.40
C SER A 73 -8.55 31.70 7.30
N SER A 74 -7.31 31.25 7.48
CA SER A 74 -6.19 31.46 6.58
C SER A 74 -5.33 30.21 6.43
N TYR A 75 -4.22 30.32 5.69
CA TYR A 75 -3.39 29.19 5.27
C TYR A 75 -2.42 28.74 6.36
N GLY A 76 -2.02 27.47 6.33
CA GLY A 76 -0.93 26.95 7.18
C GLY A 76 0.40 27.56 6.78
N VAL A 77 0.79 27.41 5.52
CA VAL A 77 1.95 28.07 4.90
C VAL A 77 1.49 28.85 3.67
N GLN A 78 1.95 30.10 3.54
CA GLN A 78 1.70 30.95 2.39
C GLN A 78 3.00 31.46 1.76
N PHE A 79 3.15 31.25 0.45
CA PHE A 79 4.17 31.90 -0.37
C PHE A 79 3.56 33.14 -1.02
N THR A 80 4.13 34.31 -0.74
CA THR A 80 3.63 35.61 -1.23
C THR A 80 4.62 36.37 -2.12
N GLY A 81 5.88 35.92 -2.19
CA GLY A 81 6.92 36.46 -3.07
C GLY A 81 7.82 35.35 -3.61
N THR A 82 9.05 35.69 -4.01
CA THR A 82 10.02 34.69 -4.43
C THR A 82 10.36 33.75 -3.27
N ALA A 83 10.67 32.50 -3.58
CA ALA A 83 11.14 31.55 -2.59
C ALA A 83 12.12 30.58 -3.22
N THR A 84 13.31 30.46 -2.62
CA THR A 84 14.36 29.58 -3.12
C THR A 84 14.91 28.67 -2.03
N ASN A 85 15.10 27.39 -2.36
CA ASN A 85 15.69 26.41 -1.45
C ASN A 85 14.90 26.28 -0.13
N ILE A 86 13.60 25.98 -0.24
CA ILE A 86 12.69 25.77 0.89
C ILE A 86 12.37 24.30 1.03
N GLU A 87 12.47 23.77 2.25
CA GLU A 87 12.07 22.41 2.57
C GLU A 87 11.04 22.35 3.68
N LEU A 88 9.91 21.71 3.39
CA LEU A 88 8.86 21.36 4.33
C LEU A 88 8.86 19.83 4.47
N ARG A 89 9.41 19.32 5.57
CA ARG A 89 9.65 17.87 5.75
C ARG A 89 9.00 17.29 6.99
N ASN A 90 8.34 16.14 6.86
CA ASN A 90 7.80 15.40 8.01
C ASN A 90 6.85 16.26 8.89
N ILE A 91 6.17 17.23 8.29
CA ILE A 91 5.20 18.10 8.95
C ILE A 91 3.82 17.41 8.93
N TYR A 92 3.03 17.63 9.98
CA TYR A 92 1.59 17.40 9.90
C TYR A 92 0.88 18.74 9.68
N PHE A 93 0.40 18.95 8.46
CA PHE A 93 -0.46 20.06 8.09
C PHE A 93 -1.91 19.66 8.38
N LYS A 94 -2.52 20.32 9.38
CA LYS A 94 -3.88 20.04 9.82
C LYS A 94 -4.80 21.20 9.42
N GLY A 95 -5.54 20.99 8.35
CA GLY A 95 -6.59 21.87 7.86
C GLY A 95 -7.99 21.35 8.17
N ASP A 96 -8.99 22.16 7.80
CA ASP A 96 -10.41 21.86 8.03
C ASP A 96 -10.92 20.72 7.13
N THR A 97 -11.67 19.77 7.70
CA THR A 97 -12.23 18.61 7.00
C THR A 97 -13.73 18.67 6.76
N VAL A 98 -14.39 19.78 7.12
CA VAL A 98 -15.86 19.93 7.05
C VAL A 98 -16.29 20.96 6.03
N GLY A 99 -15.56 22.07 5.93
CA GLY A 99 -15.84 23.17 5.02
C GLY A 99 -15.82 22.74 3.54
N THR A 100 -16.64 23.45 2.77
CA THR A 100 -17.01 23.12 1.38
C THR A 100 -16.68 24.25 0.40
N SER A 101 -15.97 25.29 0.84
CA SER A 101 -15.52 26.41 0.00
C SER A 101 -14.08 26.78 0.33
N SER A 102 -13.38 27.43 -0.60
CA SER A 102 -12.02 27.92 -0.35
C SER A 102 -11.94 29.04 0.69
N ALA A 103 -13.04 29.74 0.96
CA ALA A 103 -13.10 30.82 1.94
C ALA A 103 -13.22 30.30 3.40
N ASN A 104 -13.92 29.18 3.61
CA ASN A 104 -14.11 28.58 4.93
C ASN A 104 -13.24 27.33 5.18
N SER A 105 -12.59 26.79 4.15
CA SER A 105 -11.65 25.67 4.24
C SER A 105 -10.36 26.05 3.48
N PRO A 106 -9.55 26.97 4.03
CA PRO A 106 -8.32 27.43 3.39
C PRO A 106 -7.31 26.28 3.23
N ALA A 107 -6.49 26.37 2.20
CA ALA A 107 -5.49 25.35 1.91
C ALA A 107 -4.41 25.29 3.01
N PRO A 108 -3.97 24.10 3.43
CA PRO A 108 -2.83 24.00 4.32
C PRO A 108 -1.53 24.58 3.72
N ILE A 109 -1.31 24.43 2.41
CA ILE A 109 -0.20 25.04 1.68
C ILE A 109 -0.74 25.85 0.50
N TYR A 110 -0.36 27.12 0.42
CA TYR A 110 -0.90 28.06 -0.55
C TYR A 110 0.16 28.94 -1.22
N ARG A 111 0.13 29.01 -2.55
CA ARG A 111 0.82 30.01 -3.38
C ARG A 111 -0.12 30.50 -4.49
N ALA A 112 -0.38 31.80 -4.51
CA ALA A 112 -1.23 32.44 -5.52
C ALA A 112 -0.52 32.58 -6.87
N SER A 113 -1.30 32.75 -7.94
CA SER A 113 -0.80 33.04 -9.29
C SER A 113 -0.06 34.38 -9.41
N THR A 114 -0.33 35.32 -8.49
CA THR A 114 0.29 36.65 -8.45
C THR A 114 1.64 36.66 -7.71
N ALA A 115 2.03 35.56 -7.08
CA ALA A 115 3.33 35.46 -6.42
C ALA A 115 4.46 35.27 -7.46
N ASP A 116 5.64 35.78 -7.14
CA ASP A 116 6.84 35.69 -7.99
C ASP A 116 7.52 34.31 -7.89
N LEU A 117 8.35 33.93 -8.86
CA LEU A 117 8.81 32.56 -9.12
C LEU A 117 9.40 31.85 -7.89
N VAL A 118 9.19 30.53 -7.83
CA VAL A 118 9.90 29.65 -6.91
C VAL A 118 11.02 28.89 -7.60
N ASP A 119 12.03 28.53 -6.83
CA ASP A 119 13.06 27.58 -7.26
C ASP A 119 13.43 26.63 -6.10
N ASN A 120 13.60 25.35 -6.38
CA ASN A 120 14.11 24.38 -5.42
C ASN A 120 13.24 24.26 -4.15
N ILE A 121 11.95 23.98 -4.34
CA ILE A 121 10.96 23.79 -3.28
C ILE A 121 10.73 22.29 -3.06
N ARG A 122 10.87 21.83 -1.81
CA ARG A 122 10.77 20.42 -1.44
C ARG A 122 9.70 20.23 -0.37
N ILE A 123 8.61 19.53 -0.73
CA ILE A 123 7.52 19.16 0.19
C ILE A 123 7.55 17.64 0.31
N ILE A 124 8.17 17.13 1.39
CA ILE A 124 8.54 15.71 1.50
C ILE A 124 8.07 15.05 2.80
N GLY A 125 7.45 13.87 2.73
CA GLY A 125 7.14 13.07 3.92
C GLY A 125 6.05 13.66 4.82
N ASN A 126 5.25 14.61 4.33
CA ASN A 126 4.26 15.32 5.11
C ASN A 126 2.93 14.58 5.17
N ILE A 127 2.15 14.84 6.21
CA ILE A 127 0.72 14.55 6.23
C ILE A 127 0.00 15.87 5.95
N ILE A 128 -0.75 15.95 4.86
CA ILE A 128 -1.49 17.14 4.43
C ILE A 128 -2.98 16.80 4.48
N GLU A 129 -3.64 17.27 5.53
CA GLU A 129 -5.03 16.96 5.82
C GLU A 129 -5.92 18.19 5.69
N GLY A 130 -7.10 18.02 5.10
CA GLY A 130 -8.11 19.08 5.08
C GLY A 130 -7.86 20.14 4.00
N GLY A 131 -8.71 21.17 4.02
CA GLY A 131 -8.77 22.25 3.04
C GLY A 131 -9.69 21.97 1.86
N TYR A 132 -10.12 23.05 1.19
CA TYR A 132 -10.73 22.98 -0.13
C TYR A 132 -9.73 22.47 -1.17
N TYR A 133 -8.50 22.97 -1.05
CA TYR A 133 -7.29 22.47 -1.70
C TYR A 133 -6.34 21.93 -0.63
N GLY A 134 -5.65 20.82 -0.88
CA GLY A 134 -4.57 20.36 0.01
C GLY A 134 -3.30 21.17 -0.22
N ILE A 135 -2.89 21.24 -1.49
CA ILE A 135 -1.80 22.09 -1.95
C ILE A 135 -2.32 22.95 -3.10
N TYR A 136 -2.43 24.26 -2.90
CA TYR A 136 -2.72 25.22 -3.97
C TYR A 136 -1.42 25.88 -4.38
N PHE A 137 -0.89 25.57 -5.57
CA PHE A 137 0.48 25.96 -5.91
C PHE A 137 0.63 26.28 -7.39
N TYR A 138 0.66 27.57 -7.67
CA TYR A 138 1.32 28.09 -8.86
C TYR A 138 2.82 28.05 -8.55
N GLY A 139 3.69 27.51 -9.41
CA GLY A 139 5.15 27.60 -9.22
C GLY A 139 5.72 28.87 -9.83
N GLY A 140 5.22 29.20 -11.02
CA GLY A 140 5.49 30.43 -11.74
C GLY A 140 4.26 31.33 -11.83
N ASN A 141 4.21 32.18 -12.85
CA ASN A 141 3.15 33.17 -13.05
C ASN A 141 2.63 33.29 -14.49
N SER A 142 3.24 32.59 -15.46
CA SER A 142 2.82 32.63 -16.86
C SER A 142 3.26 31.39 -17.64
N THR A 143 2.79 31.27 -18.89
CA THR A 143 3.15 30.18 -19.81
C THR A 143 4.62 30.21 -20.25
N SER A 144 5.38 31.25 -19.90
CA SER A 144 6.80 31.41 -20.22
C SER A 144 7.68 31.64 -18.99
N ALA A 145 7.14 31.41 -17.79
CA ALA A 145 7.86 31.62 -16.53
C ALA A 145 7.36 30.61 -15.50
N TYR A 146 8.02 29.45 -15.43
CA TYR A 146 7.67 28.35 -14.52
C TYR A 146 8.56 28.39 -13.28
N GLY A 147 8.02 27.95 -12.15
CA GLY A 147 8.85 27.62 -10.99
C GLY A 147 9.59 26.31 -11.21
N THR A 148 10.87 26.25 -10.87
CA THR A 148 11.75 25.14 -11.22
C THR A 148 12.21 24.32 -10.02
N ASN A 149 12.68 23.09 -10.27
CA ASN A 149 13.28 22.22 -9.25
C ASN A 149 12.31 21.91 -8.08
N VAL A 150 11.02 21.75 -8.39
CA VAL A 150 10.00 21.47 -7.36
C VAL A 150 9.86 19.97 -7.14
N VAL A 151 9.80 19.55 -5.88
CA VAL A 151 9.66 18.15 -5.45
C VAL A 151 8.48 18.01 -4.50
N ILE A 152 7.53 17.15 -4.86
CA ILE A 152 6.41 16.73 -4.02
C ILE A 152 6.52 15.22 -3.85
N ASP A 153 7.11 14.76 -2.75
CA ASP A 153 7.46 13.34 -2.60
C ASP A 153 7.05 12.73 -1.26
N SER A 154 6.64 11.46 -1.26
CA SER A 154 6.36 10.69 -0.04
C SER A 154 5.32 11.31 0.89
N ASN A 155 4.42 12.16 0.38
CA ASN A 155 3.39 12.80 1.21
C ASN A 155 2.12 11.95 1.29
N ILE A 156 1.43 12.03 2.43
CA ILE A 156 0.05 11.57 2.58
C ILE A 156 -0.87 12.79 2.46
N ILE A 157 -1.54 12.94 1.32
CA ILE A 157 -2.47 14.04 1.05
C ILE A 157 -3.89 13.48 1.18
N LYS A 158 -4.60 13.84 2.25
CA LYS A 158 -5.89 13.23 2.56
C LYS A 158 -6.96 14.23 2.95
N ASN A 159 -8.21 13.85 2.73
CA ASN A 159 -9.36 14.58 3.24
C ASN A 159 -9.45 16.03 2.73
N GLN A 160 -9.21 16.29 1.44
CA GLN A 160 -9.53 17.57 0.79
C GLN A 160 -10.97 17.56 0.26
N TYR A 161 -11.63 18.71 0.28
CA TYR A 161 -13.01 18.79 -0.22
C TYR A 161 -13.09 18.60 -1.74
N TYR A 162 -12.24 19.30 -2.51
CA TYR A 162 -12.38 19.35 -3.97
C TYR A 162 -11.09 18.98 -4.71
N TYR A 163 -9.94 19.47 -4.23
CA TYR A 163 -8.64 19.27 -4.87
C TYR A 163 -7.62 18.75 -3.85
N ALA A 164 -7.10 17.53 -4.04
CA ALA A 164 -5.92 17.11 -3.28
C ALA A 164 -4.73 18.04 -3.60
N ASN A 165 -4.53 18.38 -4.88
CA ASN A 165 -3.65 19.46 -5.30
C ASN A 165 -4.23 20.32 -6.44
N TYR A 166 -3.64 21.49 -6.62
CA TYR A 166 -3.92 22.41 -7.72
C TYR A 166 -2.59 23.00 -8.21
N PHE A 167 -1.95 22.31 -9.16
CA PHE A 167 -0.65 22.71 -9.70
C PHE A 167 -0.78 23.52 -10.99
N TYR A 168 0.07 24.54 -11.09
CA TYR A 168 0.12 25.43 -12.25
C TYR A 168 1.55 25.96 -12.50
N TYR A 169 1.97 26.12 -13.75
CA TYR A 169 3.25 26.75 -14.15
C TYR A 169 4.46 26.22 -13.36
N THR A 170 4.62 24.90 -13.28
CA THR A 170 5.64 24.28 -12.43
C THR A 170 6.42 23.19 -13.16
N ASP A 171 7.74 23.27 -13.10
CA ASP A 171 8.68 22.23 -13.50
C ASP A 171 9.03 21.39 -12.28
N PHE A 172 8.34 20.26 -12.15
CA PHE A 172 8.59 19.28 -11.12
C PHE A 172 9.75 18.36 -11.52
N THR A 173 10.73 18.26 -10.64
CA THR A 173 11.69 17.16 -10.68
C THR A 173 11.02 15.85 -10.25
N SER A 174 10.03 15.92 -9.36
CA SER A 174 9.26 14.75 -8.92
C SER A 174 7.91 15.16 -8.31
N ILE A 175 6.87 14.39 -8.65
CA ILE A 175 5.59 14.27 -7.94
C ILE A 175 5.41 12.78 -7.63
N SER A 176 6.24 12.22 -6.76
CA SER A 176 6.37 10.76 -6.63
C SER A 176 6.05 10.21 -5.24
N HIS A 177 5.72 8.92 -5.15
CA HIS A 177 5.51 8.21 -3.89
C HIS A 177 4.45 8.82 -2.95
N ASN A 178 3.55 9.65 -3.48
CA ASN A 178 2.49 10.27 -2.67
C ASN A 178 1.30 9.32 -2.55
N THR A 179 0.70 9.28 -1.36
CA THR A 179 -0.60 8.63 -1.11
C THR A 179 -1.68 9.70 -1.03
N ILE A 180 -2.63 9.68 -1.97
CA ILE A 180 -3.65 10.70 -2.15
C ILE A 180 -5.05 10.10 -1.93
N LEU A 181 -5.74 10.57 -0.91
CA LEU A 181 -6.98 9.94 -0.41
C LEU A 181 -8.13 10.95 -0.33
N SER A 182 -9.22 10.74 -1.08
CA SER A 182 -10.41 11.62 -1.00
C SER A 182 -11.04 11.61 0.39
N ARG A 183 -11.88 12.61 0.74
CA ARG A 183 -12.75 12.49 1.93
C ARG A 183 -13.74 11.32 1.78
N THR A 184 -14.18 10.78 2.91
CA THR A 184 -15.25 9.77 2.98
C THR A 184 -16.61 10.39 3.33
N THR A 185 -16.61 11.50 4.08
CA THR A 185 -17.80 12.28 4.47
C THR A 185 -17.62 13.75 4.09
N HIS A 186 -18.72 14.53 4.05
CA HIS A 186 -18.69 15.94 3.65
C HIS A 186 -17.99 16.16 2.29
N THR A 187 -18.20 15.21 1.38
CA THR A 187 -17.64 15.26 0.02
C THR A 187 -18.58 16.00 -0.93
N THR A 188 -18.14 16.15 -2.18
CA THR A 188 -18.94 16.63 -3.30
C THR A 188 -18.92 15.63 -4.44
N THR A 189 -19.67 15.90 -5.51
CA THR A 189 -19.76 15.04 -6.69
C THR A 189 -18.46 14.99 -7.48
N TYR A 190 -17.62 16.02 -7.34
CA TYR A 190 -16.35 16.17 -8.04
C TYR A 190 -15.19 16.05 -7.07
N TRP A 191 -14.12 15.37 -7.47
CA TRP A 191 -12.88 15.38 -6.72
C TRP A 191 -11.70 15.18 -7.66
N TYR A 192 -10.63 15.92 -7.38
CA TYR A 192 -9.40 15.89 -8.17
C TYR A 192 -8.28 15.32 -7.31
N GLY A 193 -7.72 14.18 -7.72
CA GLY A 193 -6.57 13.56 -7.06
C GLY A 193 -5.28 14.30 -7.39
N ILE A 194 -4.86 14.22 -8.66
CA ILE A 194 -3.75 15.04 -9.18
C ILE A 194 -4.28 15.96 -10.28
N ARG A 195 -3.97 17.25 -10.18
CA ARG A 195 -4.25 18.26 -11.20
C ARG A 195 -2.97 18.99 -11.59
N CYS A 196 -2.50 18.75 -12.80
CA CYS A 196 -1.36 19.44 -13.42
C CYS A 196 -1.83 20.28 -14.60
N TYR A 197 -1.52 21.58 -14.60
CA TYR A 197 -1.89 22.49 -15.69
C TYR A 197 -0.69 23.37 -16.04
N TYR A 198 -0.16 23.29 -17.27
CA TYR A 198 1.13 23.90 -17.61
C TYR A 198 2.22 23.43 -16.64
N CYS A 199 2.47 22.12 -16.60
CA CYS A 199 3.46 21.52 -15.70
C CYS A 199 4.31 20.50 -16.46
N ASN A 200 5.60 20.47 -16.16
CA ASN A 200 6.49 19.37 -16.55
C ASN A 200 6.72 18.51 -15.31
N PHE A 201 6.66 17.18 -15.44
CA PHE A 201 6.70 16.32 -14.26
C PHE A 201 7.17 14.90 -14.55
N ILE A 202 7.75 14.31 -13.51
CA ILE A 202 7.85 12.86 -13.32
C ILE A 202 6.93 12.52 -12.16
N ALA A 203 5.85 11.77 -12.43
CA ALA A 203 4.92 11.27 -11.44
C ALA A 203 5.07 9.76 -11.35
N ASP A 204 5.84 9.31 -10.38
CA ASP A 204 6.25 7.91 -10.21
C ASP A 204 5.72 7.34 -8.89
N GLY A 205 5.12 6.15 -8.93
CA GLY A 205 4.78 5.42 -7.71
C GLY A 205 3.72 6.08 -6.80
N ASN A 206 2.84 6.93 -7.31
CA ASN A 206 1.75 7.50 -6.49
C ASN A 206 0.58 6.53 -6.34
N LYS A 207 -0.07 6.58 -5.18
CA LYS A 207 -1.34 5.89 -4.91
C LYS A 207 -2.47 6.92 -4.81
N ILE A 208 -3.46 6.85 -5.71
CA ILE A 208 -4.61 7.75 -5.74
C ILE A 208 -5.87 6.94 -5.50
N ILE A 209 -6.49 7.09 -4.33
CA ILE A 209 -7.66 6.30 -3.93
C ILE A 209 -8.82 7.24 -3.60
N GLN A 210 -9.86 7.16 -4.42
CA GLN A 210 -11.16 7.73 -4.10
C GLN A 210 -11.89 6.80 -3.12
N ARG A 211 -12.17 7.29 -1.91
CA ARG A 211 -12.74 6.50 -0.81
C ARG A 211 -14.26 6.66 -0.63
N SER A 212 -14.92 7.42 -1.51
CA SER A 212 -16.37 7.66 -1.41
C SER A 212 -17.04 7.56 -2.77
N THR A 213 -18.12 6.77 -2.84
CA THR A 213 -18.98 6.65 -4.01
C THR A 213 -19.91 7.86 -4.20
N ALA A 214 -20.02 8.75 -3.20
CA ALA A 214 -20.71 10.02 -3.35
C ALA A 214 -19.97 10.99 -4.30
N ILE A 215 -18.68 10.75 -4.56
CA ILE A 215 -17.93 11.37 -5.64
C ILE A 215 -18.28 10.62 -6.93
N SER A 216 -19.38 11.01 -7.57
CA SER A 216 -19.91 10.31 -8.75
C SER A 216 -19.18 10.68 -10.05
N SER A 217 -18.48 11.82 -10.06
CA SER A 217 -17.90 12.45 -11.25
C SER A 217 -16.42 12.84 -11.01
N PRO A 218 -15.53 11.86 -10.80
CA PRO A 218 -14.14 12.14 -10.43
C PRO A 218 -13.30 12.65 -11.62
N TYR A 219 -12.20 13.32 -11.25
CA TYR A 219 -11.02 13.52 -12.07
C TYR A 219 -9.82 13.00 -11.27
N LEU A 220 -9.64 11.68 -11.19
CA LEU A 220 -8.56 11.12 -10.34
C LEU A 220 -7.20 11.69 -10.76
N VAL A 221 -7.00 11.85 -12.08
CA VAL A 221 -5.90 12.61 -12.67
C VAL A 221 -6.43 13.58 -13.73
N TYR A 222 -5.96 14.82 -13.71
CA TYR A 222 -6.31 15.88 -14.66
C TYR A 222 -5.05 16.56 -15.18
N VAL A 223 -4.80 16.49 -16.48
CA VAL A 223 -3.56 17.01 -17.10
C VAL A 223 -3.85 17.87 -18.32
N TYR A 224 -3.24 19.06 -18.35
CA TYR A 224 -3.31 19.98 -19.49
C TYR A 224 -1.96 20.67 -19.70
N TYR A 225 -1.52 20.83 -20.96
CA TYR A 225 -0.24 21.45 -21.30
C TYR A 225 0.97 20.79 -20.59
N ALA A 226 1.00 19.46 -20.50
CA ALA A 226 2.16 18.75 -19.99
C ALA A 226 3.33 18.84 -20.98
N SER A 227 4.53 19.13 -20.48
CA SER A 227 5.72 19.28 -21.33
C SER A 227 5.59 20.38 -22.39
N TYR A 228 5.04 21.52 -21.98
CA TYR A 228 4.73 22.63 -22.90
C TYR A 228 5.86 23.67 -22.99
N TYR A 229 6.23 24.29 -21.87
CA TYR A 229 7.30 25.29 -21.80
C TYR A 229 8.48 24.71 -21.03
N ASN A 230 9.71 25.05 -21.43
CA ASN A 230 10.95 24.59 -20.78
C ASN A 230 11.11 23.05 -20.71
N ALA A 231 10.36 22.32 -21.52
CA ALA A 231 10.40 20.86 -21.57
C ALA A 231 11.49 20.38 -22.53
N VAL A 232 12.39 19.54 -22.03
CA VAL A 232 13.44 18.88 -22.84
C VAL A 232 13.11 17.42 -23.16
N ALA A 233 12.06 16.89 -22.53
CA ALA A 233 11.56 15.54 -22.70
C ALA A 233 10.06 15.50 -22.37
N PRO A 234 9.32 14.46 -22.78
CA PRO A 234 7.94 14.22 -22.32
C PRO A 234 7.86 14.14 -20.79
N SER A 235 6.71 14.55 -20.24
CA SER A 235 6.37 14.28 -18.85
C SER A 235 6.16 12.77 -18.71
N VAL A 236 6.37 12.24 -17.51
CA VAL A 236 6.27 10.80 -17.25
C VAL A 236 5.25 10.57 -16.15
N PHE A 237 4.30 9.68 -16.42
CA PHE A 237 3.34 9.16 -15.44
C PHE A 237 3.53 7.64 -15.38
N THR A 238 4.22 7.15 -14.35
CA THR A 238 4.65 5.75 -14.28
C THR A 238 4.50 5.10 -12.91
N ASN A 239 4.34 3.77 -12.87
CA ASN A 239 4.16 2.99 -11.65
C ASN A 239 3.04 3.49 -10.72
N ASN A 240 2.07 4.28 -11.21
CA ASN A 240 1.01 4.80 -10.36
C ASN A 240 -0.11 3.78 -10.22
N GLU A 241 -0.70 3.74 -9.02
CA GLU A 241 -1.91 3.02 -8.69
C GLU A 241 -3.07 4.00 -8.54
N ILE A 242 -4.15 3.77 -9.29
CA ILE A 242 -5.33 4.62 -9.25
C ILE A 242 -6.57 3.76 -9.06
N ILE A 243 -7.29 3.99 -7.97
CA ILE A 243 -8.55 3.30 -7.64
C ILE A 243 -9.63 4.37 -7.50
N GLY A 244 -10.70 4.26 -8.28
CA GLY A 244 -11.83 5.16 -8.10
C GLY A 244 -13.15 4.64 -8.61
N TYR A 245 -14.19 5.46 -8.40
CA TYR A 245 -15.57 5.12 -8.68
C TYR A 245 -16.26 6.21 -9.51
N CYS A 246 -17.02 5.83 -10.53
CA CYS A 246 -17.73 6.76 -11.40
C CYS A 246 -19.09 6.24 -11.83
N SER A 247 -20.15 6.98 -11.52
CA SER A 247 -21.53 6.64 -11.94
C SER A 247 -22.09 7.61 -12.99
N THR A 248 -21.21 8.37 -13.65
CA THR A 248 -21.56 9.36 -14.68
C THR A 248 -20.58 9.28 -15.86
N THR A 249 -20.67 10.24 -16.78
CA THR A 249 -19.81 10.33 -17.97
C THR A 249 -18.50 11.05 -17.65
N TYR A 250 -17.72 10.51 -16.70
CA TYR A 250 -16.50 11.12 -16.14
C TYR A 250 -15.27 10.19 -16.22
N TYR A 251 -14.17 10.56 -15.56
CA TYR A 251 -12.83 10.15 -15.97
C TYR A 251 -11.99 9.62 -14.80
N GLY A 252 -11.30 8.50 -15.03
CA GLY A 252 -10.14 8.14 -14.22
C GLY A 252 -9.04 9.17 -14.47
N MET A 253 -8.63 9.30 -15.73
CA MET A 253 -7.69 10.31 -16.19
C MET A 253 -8.27 11.16 -17.31
N TYR A 254 -8.23 12.48 -17.14
CA TYR A 254 -8.58 13.45 -18.16
C TYR A 254 -7.33 14.10 -18.73
N LEU A 255 -7.04 13.82 -19.99
CA LEU A 255 -5.95 14.39 -20.76
C LEU A 255 -6.49 15.45 -21.72
N GLY A 256 -6.21 16.70 -21.37
CA GLY A 256 -6.49 17.88 -22.18
C GLY A 256 -5.65 17.96 -23.46
N SER A 257 -5.43 19.18 -23.94
CA SER A 257 -4.68 19.42 -25.17
C SER A 257 -3.25 19.87 -24.89
N SER A 258 -2.41 19.77 -25.93
CA SER A 258 -0.99 20.12 -25.93
C SER A 258 -0.16 19.41 -24.86
N ASN A 259 -0.44 18.11 -24.63
CA ASN A 259 0.33 17.28 -23.72
C ASN A 259 1.35 16.45 -24.47
N THR A 260 2.61 16.42 -24.04
CA THR A 260 3.57 15.38 -24.43
C THR A 260 3.84 14.50 -23.21
N LEU A 261 3.29 13.28 -23.18
CA LEU A 261 3.19 12.49 -21.95
C LEU A 261 3.40 10.99 -22.19
N ASN A 262 4.33 10.41 -21.45
CA ASN A 262 4.58 8.97 -21.38
C ASN A 262 3.81 8.35 -20.21
N ILE A 263 3.06 7.28 -20.46
CA ILE A 263 2.18 6.63 -19.49
C ILE A 263 2.57 5.16 -19.44
N TYR A 264 3.39 4.79 -18.45
CA TYR A 264 4.04 3.49 -18.39
C TYR A 264 3.77 2.73 -17.11
N ASN A 265 3.51 1.43 -17.19
CA ASN A 265 3.47 0.58 -15.99
C ASN A 265 2.50 1.10 -14.90
N ASN A 266 1.38 1.73 -15.27
CA ASN A 266 0.36 2.14 -14.29
C ASN A 266 -0.70 1.06 -14.14
N SER A 267 -1.27 0.94 -12.95
CA SER A 267 -2.49 0.17 -12.69
C SER A 267 -3.62 1.14 -12.41
N ILE A 268 -4.67 1.15 -13.25
CA ILE A 268 -5.83 2.02 -13.10
C ILE A 268 -7.09 1.16 -13.08
N TYR A 269 -7.81 1.21 -11.97
CA TYR A 269 -9.09 0.56 -11.78
C TYR A 269 -10.19 1.62 -11.57
N LEU A 270 -11.07 1.75 -12.56
CA LEU A 270 -12.24 2.60 -12.47
C LEU A 270 -13.50 1.73 -12.33
N ASP A 271 -14.02 1.64 -11.11
CA ASP A 271 -15.32 1.04 -10.85
C ASP A 271 -16.42 1.96 -11.38
N ALA A 272 -17.17 1.53 -12.39
CA ALA A 272 -18.11 2.41 -13.06
C ALA A 272 -19.38 1.73 -13.56
N THR A 273 -20.45 2.52 -13.67
CA THR A 273 -21.79 2.04 -14.06
C THR A 273 -22.42 2.83 -15.22
N ALA A 274 -21.75 3.87 -15.72
CA ALA A 274 -22.24 4.74 -16.80
C ALA A 274 -21.20 4.87 -17.93
N GLY A 275 -21.37 5.85 -18.83
CA GLY A 275 -20.43 6.15 -19.93
C GLY A 275 -19.08 6.74 -19.48
N SER A 276 -18.48 6.16 -18.44
CA SER A 276 -17.20 6.52 -17.85
C SER A 276 -16.04 6.20 -18.79
N ARG A 277 -14.88 6.79 -18.50
CA ARG A 277 -13.68 6.63 -19.31
C ARG A 277 -12.48 6.47 -18.40
N THR A 278 -11.78 5.33 -18.47
CA THR A 278 -10.58 5.14 -17.64
C THR A 278 -9.54 6.19 -18.02
N ILE A 279 -9.33 6.40 -19.31
CA ILE A 279 -8.55 7.52 -19.87
C ILE A 279 -9.40 8.23 -20.94
N TYR A 280 -9.56 9.54 -20.80
CA TYR A 280 -10.13 10.40 -21.82
C TYR A 280 -9.08 11.35 -22.38
N ILE A 281 -9.08 11.50 -23.70
CA ILE A 281 -8.10 12.27 -24.46
C ILE A 281 -8.84 13.23 -25.38
N THR A 282 -8.58 14.53 -25.22
CA THR A 282 -9.12 15.53 -26.14
C THR A 282 -8.49 15.42 -27.53
N SER A 283 -9.24 15.81 -28.57
CA SER A 283 -8.70 15.89 -29.93
C SER A 283 -7.67 17.02 -30.02
N SER A 284 -6.41 16.71 -30.30
CA SER A 284 -5.31 17.68 -30.29
C SER A 284 -4.13 17.16 -31.09
N THR A 285 -3.82 17.81 -32.21
CA THR A 285 -2.62 17.51 -33.03
C THR A 285 -1.32 17.97 -32.40
N THR A 286 -1.39 18.79 -31.35
CA THR A 286 -0.24 19.28 -30.57
C THR A 286 0.05 18.42 -29.35
N SER A 287 -0.75 17.37 -29.11
CA SER A 287 -0.46 16.38 -28.07
C SER A 287 0.26 15.17 -28.65
N SER A 288 0.97 14.42 -27.82
CA SER A 288 1.54 13.12 -28.16
C SER A 288 1.61 12.25 -26.90
N TYR A 289 1.24 10.98 -27.03
CA TYR A 289 1.19 10.03 -25.93
C TYR A 289 1.91 8.73 -26.26
N ASP A 290 2.57 8.12 -25.27
CA ASP A 290 3.11 6.77 -25.37
C ASP A 290 2.59 5.91 -24.21
N PHE A 291 1.76 4.91 -24.51
CA PHE A 291 1.11 4.02 -23.55
C PHE A 291 1.75 2.64 -23.58
N LYS A 292 2.47 2.25 -22.53
CA LYS A 292 3.11 0.93 -22.49
C LYS A 292 2.99 0.25 -21.15
N ASN A 293 2.83 -1.08 -21.17
CA ASN A 293 2.87 -1.91 -19.97
C ASN A 293 1.83 -1.52 -18.90
N ASN A 294 0.72 -0.88 -19.24
CA ASN A 294 -0.31 -0.48 -18.26
C ASN A 294 -1.36 -1.58 -18.06
N ILE A 295 -2.00 -1.60 -16.89
CA ILE A 295 -3.25 -2.33 -16.64
C ILE A 295 -4.36 -1.31 -16.45
N LEU A 296 -5.29 -1.24 -17.40
CA LEU A 296 -6.35 -0.24 -17.46
C LEU A 296 -7.72 -0.92 -17.48
N ILE A 297 -8.49 -0.71 -16.41
CA ILE A 297 -9.76 -1.38 -16.18
C ILE A 297 -10.90 -0.35 -16.12
N ASN A 298 -12.00 -0.66 -16.80
CA ASN A 298 -13.29 0.00 -16.64
C ASN A 298 -14.34 -1.09 -16.38
N THR A 299 -15.06 -1.05 -15.26
CA THR A 299 -16.07 -2.09 -14.98
C THR A 299 -17.43 -1.84 -15.64
N SER A 300 -17.61 -0.70 -16.32
CA SER A 300 -18.89 -0.33 -16.93
C SER A 300 -19.11 -1.00 -18.28
N SER A 301 -20.30 -1.58 -18.47
CA SER A 301 -20.77 -2.10 -19.76
C SER A 301 -21.07 -1.00 -20.80
N SER A 302 -21.13 0.26 -20.38
CA SER A 302 -21.33 1.42 -21.27
C SER A 302 -20.11 2.35 -21.33
N GLY A 303 -19.05 2.03 -20.58
CA GLY A 303 -17.82 2.80 -20.50
C GLY A 303 -16.80 2.44 -21.57
N TYR A 304 -15.67 3.14 -21.51
CA TYR A 304 -14.51 2.98 -22.38
C TYR A 304 -13.23 2.89 -21.55
N VAL A 305 -12.29 2.02 -21.92
CA VAL A 305 -10.97 2.03 -21.29
C VAL A 305 -10.19 3.26 -21.77
N ILE A 306 -10.02 3.42 -23.08
CA ILE A 306 -9.37 4.59 -23.69
C ILE A 306 -10.34 5.30 -24.65
N TYR A 307 -10.58 6.59 -24.43
CA TYR A 307 -11.48 7.38 -25.26
C TYR A 307 -10.74 8.56 -25.89
N PHE A 308 -10.65 8.59 -27.22
CA PHE A 308 -10.20 9.77 -27.96
C PHE A 308 -11.39 10.56 -28.50
N ALA A 309 -11.50 11.84 -28.16
CA ALA A 309 -12.54 12.73 -28.69
C ALA A 309 -12.32 13.16 -30.15
N GLY A 310 -11.43 12.49 -30.88
CA GLY A 310 -11.08 12.70 -32.29
C GLY A 310 -10.10 11.64 -32.75
N THR A 311 -9.63 11.71 -34.00
CA THR A 311 -8.74 10.69 -34.60
C THR A 311 -7.37 11.23 -35.00
N THR A 312 -7.07 12.49 -34.69
CA THR A 312 -5.86 13.18 -35.15
C THR A 312 -4.79 13.31 -34.10
N THR A 313 -5.08 12.94 -32.85
CA THR A 313 -4.12 13.00 -31.74
C THR A 313 -3.06 11.90 -31.89
N PRO A 314 -1.77 12.24 -32.10
CA PRO A 314 -0.69 11.26 -32.17
C PRO A 314 -0.56 10.42 -30.90
N PHE A 315 -0.38 9.12 -31.05
CA PHE A 315 -0.01 8.24 -29.94
C PHE A 315 0.67 6.96 -30.42
N THR A 316 1.45 6.36 -29.53
CA THR A 316 1.88 4.96 -29.63
C THR A 316 1.35 4.18 -28.44
N SER A 317 0.95 2.93 -28.66
CA SER A 317 0.41 2.09 -27.59
C SER A 317 0.76 0.63 -27.84
N ASP A 318 1.34 -0.06 -26.86
CA ASP A 318 1.57 -1.52 -26.94
C ASP A 318 1.78 -2.16 -25.56
N TYR A 319 1.61 -3.47 -25.47
CA TYR A 319 1.80 -4.26 -24.24
C TYR A 319 0.94 -3.76 -23.06
N ASN A 320 -0.29 -3.33 -23.31
CA ASN A 320 -1.22 -2.92 -22.25
C ASN A 320 -2.26 -4.02 -22.00
N CYS A 321 -2.76 -4.13 -20.77
CA CYS A 321 -4.01 -4.81 -20.50
C CYS A 321 -5.14 -3.78 -20.55
N LEU A 322 -5.98 -3.84 -21.57
CA LEU A 322 -7.16 -2.99 -21.73
C LEU A 322 -8.38 -3.85 -21.49
N TYR A 323 -9.09 -3.67 -20.37
CA TYR A 323 -10.25 -4.52 -20.07
C TYR A 323 -11.48 -3.71 -19.67
N SER A 324 -12.61 -4.09 -20.30
CA SER A 324 -13.94 -3.59 -20.01
C SER A 324 -14.98 -4.61 -20.47
N PRO A 325 -16.09 -4.80 -19.73
CA PRO A 325 -17.25 -5.54 -20.24
C PRO A 325 -18.06 -4.72 -21.27
N GLY A 326 -17.75 -3.43 -21.43
CA GLY A 326 -18.30 -2.54 -22.46
C GLY A 326 -17.36 -2.41 -23.65
N ASN A 327 -16.81 -1.21 -23.87
CA ASN A 327 -15.91 -0.95 -24.98
C ASN A 327 -14.45 -0.86 -24.51
N ILE A 328 -13.54 -1.43 -25.30
CA ILE A 328 -12.09 -1.27 -25.10
C ILE A 328 -11.69 0.18 -25.39
N GLY A 329 -12.24 0.78 -26.44
CA GLY A 329 -11.97 2.19 -26.67
C GLY A 329 -12.92 2.90 -27.60
N TYR A 330 -12.66 4.19 -27.79
CA TYR A 330 -13.37 5.03 -28.75
C TYR A 330 -12.35 5.79 -29.60
N PHE A 331 -12.47 5.62 -30.91
CA PHE A 331 -11.63 6.29 -31.90
C PHE A 331 -12.46 6.51 -33.17
N GLY A 332 -13.13 7.66 -33.27
CA GLY A 332 -14.15 7.95 -34.30
C GLY A 332 -15.48 7.21 -34.12
N SER A 333 -15.44 5.98 -33.62
CA SER A 333 -16.57 5.16 -33.19
C SER A 333 -16.19 4.31 -31.97
N ALA A 334 -17.19 3.69 -31.34
CA ALA A 334 -16.97 2.73 -30.27
C ALA A 334 -16.30 1.45 -30.80
N GLN A 335 -15.33 0.93 -30.05
CA GLN A 335 -14.58 -0.29 -30.34
C GLN A 335 -14.86 -1.28 -29.21
N ALA A 336 -15.67 -2.30 -29.51
CA ALA A 336 -16.18 -3.23 -28.49
C ALA A 336 -15.08 -4.20 -28.01
N THR A 337 -14.21 -4.64 -28.92
CA THR A 337 -13.15 -5.61 -28.62
C THR A 337 -11.75 -5.04 -28.83
N LEU A 338 -10.73 -5.73 -28.31
CA LEU A 338 -9.34 -5.35 -28.55
C LEU A 338 -8.98 -5.44 -30.04
N LEU A 339 -9.55 -6.41 -30.75
CA LEU A 339 -9.35 -6.55 -32.20
C LEU A 339 -9.92 -5.35 -32.96
N ASP A 340 -11.11 -4.85 -32.58
CA ASP A 340 -11.68 -3.65 -33.17
C ASP A 340 -10.79 -2.43 -32.93
N TRP A 341 -10.29 -2.30 -31.70
CA TRP A 341 -9.34 -1.25 -31.32
C TRP A 341 -8.04 -1.30 -32.13
N GLN A 342 -7.43 -2.48 -32.27
CA GLN A 342 -6.23 -2.70 -33.06
C GLN A 342 -6.46 -2.34 -34.53
N ASN A 343 -7.59 -2.74 -35.11
CA ASN A 343 -7.93 -2.41 -36.50
C ASN A 343 -8.16 -0.90 -36.71
N ALA A 344 -8.80 -0.23 -35.74
CA ALA A 344 -9.10 1.20 -35.83
C ALA A 344 -7.87 2.09 -35.64
N THR A 345 -6.90 1.65 -34.82
CA THR A 345 -5.77 2.48 -34.38
C THR A 345 -4.43 2.04 -34.94
N THR A 346 -4.30 0.78 -35.39
CA THR A 346 -3.04 0.11 -35.74
C THR A 346 -2.02 0.01 -34.59
N GLN A 347 -2.48 0.19 -33.34
CA GLN A 347 -1.69 0.09 -32.13
C GLN A 347 -2.01 -1.20 -31.35
N ASP A 348 -1.34 -1.42 -30.23
CA ASP A 348 -1.68 -2.44 -29.23
C ASP A 348 -1.57 -3.89 -29.75
N ALA A 349 -0.61 -4.16 -30.64
CA ALA A 349 -0.43 -5.47 -31.28
C ALA A 349 -0.11 -6.61 -30.29
N ASN A 350 0.56 -6.31 -29.18
CA ASN A 350 0.92 -7.25 -28.11
C ASN A 350 0.13 -7.00 -26.81
N SER A 351 -0.90 -6.15 -26.87
CA SER A 351 -1.79 -5.89 -25.74
C SER A 351 -2.77 -7.05 -25.53
N VAL A 352 -3.35 -7.10 -24.34
CA VAL A 352 -4.33 -8.12 -23.95
C VAL A 352 -5.61 -7.48 -23.42
N SER A 353 -6.71 -8.22 -23.43
CA SER A 353 -7.99 -7.81 -22.83
C SER A 353 -8.47 -8.90 -21.89
N LEU A 354 -7.90 -8.91 -20.69
CA LEU A 354 -8.16 -9.91 -19.65
C LEU A 354 -8.59 -9.21 -18.37
N SER A 355 -9.56 -9.77 -17.65
CA SER A 355 -9.93 -9.27 -16.32
C SER A 355 -8.84 -9.69 -15.33
N PRO A 356 -8.10 -8.77 -14.70
CA PRO A 356 -7.09 -9.15 -13.72
C PRO A 356 -7.75 -9.66 -12.43
N SER A 357 -7.13 -10.64 -11.78
CA SER A 357 -7.49 -11.08 -10.42
C SER A 357 -6.68 -10.28 -9.41
N PHE A 358 -7.35 -9.38 -8.69
CA PHE A 358 -6.74 -8.56 -7.66
C PHE A 358 -6.81 -9.25 -6.29
N VAL A 359 -5.83 -9.01 -5.43
CA VAL A 359 -5.85 -9.47 -4.03
C VAL A 359 -6.96 -8.77 -3.24
N ASP A 360 -6.97 -7.42 -3.25
CA ASP A 360 -8.01 -6.60 -2.63
C ASP A 360 -8.07 -5.20 -3.28
N VAL A 361 -9.03 -5.02 -4.19
CA VAL A 361 -9.24 -3.77 -4.93
C VAL A 361 -9.68 -2.58 -4.07
N SER A 362 -10.05 -2.80 -2.80
CA SER A 362 -10.40 -1.70 -1.89
C SER A 362 -9.18 -0.97 -1.33
N THR A 363 -8.01 -1.62 -1.38
CA THR A 363 -6.76 -1.12 -0.78
C THR A 363 -5.58 -1.06 -1.75
N SER A 364 -5.52 -1.95 -2.74
CA SER A 364 -4.42 -1.99 -3.72
C SER A 364 -4.84 -2.65 -5.04
N LEU A 365 -4.00 -2.54 -6.06
CA LEU A 365 -4.12 -3.21 -7.36
C LEU A 365 -3.04 -4.28 -7.55
N GLU A 366 -2.56 -4.88 -6.46
CA GLU A 366 -1.73 -6.08 -6.51
C GLU A 366 -2.54 -7.24 -7.06
N LEU A 367 -1.93 -8.00 -7.96
CA LEU A 367 -2.57 -9.16 -8.57
C LEU A 367 -2.31 -10.42 -7.74
N SER A 368 -3.28 -11.32 -7.70
CA SER A 368 -3.08 -12.68 -7.21
C SER A 368 -2.42 -13.56 -8.28
N ASP A 369 -2.52 -13.18 -9.55
CA ASP A 369 -1.88 -13.87 -10.68
C ASP A 369 -1.30 -12.85 -11.67
N TYR A 370 0.03 -12.89 -11.84
CA TYR A 370 0.78 -12.03 -12.75
C TYR A 370 1.08 -12.71 -14.09
N SER A 371 0.84 -14.01 -14.23
CA SER A 371 1.22 -14.81 -15.41
C SER A 371 0.69 -14.26 -16.75
N PRO A 372 -0.55 -13.73 -16.85
CA PRO A 372 -1.06 -13.24 -18.13
C PRO A 372 -0.48 -11.87 -18.54
N PHE A 373 0.29 -11.24 -17.65
CA PHE A 373 0.70 -9.85 -17.77
C PHE A 373 2.22 -9.70 -17.94
N VAL A 374 2.95 -10.77 -18.24
CA VAL A 374 4.41 -10.74 -18.39
C VAL A 374 4.83 -10.05 -19.70
N VAL A 375 5.75 -9.10 -19.59
CA VAL A 375 6.24 -8.23 -20.68
C VAL A 375 7.73 -7.96 -20.53
N LYS A 376 8.35 -7.45 -21.61
CA LYS A 376 9.73 -6.94 -21.51
C LYS A 376 9.74 -5.63 -20.74
N ARG A 377 10.71 -5.47 -19.84
CA ARG A 377 10.89 -4.22 -19.10
C ARG A 377 11.28 -3.07 -20.03
N LEU A 378 10.70 -1.90 -19.80
CA LEU A 378 11.14 -0.65 -20.42
C LEU A 378 12.45 -0.20 -19.76
N ASN A 379 13.44 0.20 -20.55
CA ASN A 379 14.73 0.66 -20.01
C ASN A 379 14.61 1.90 -19.12
N SER A 380 13.55 2.70 -19.30
CA SER A 380 13.26 3.90 -18.51
C SER A 380 12.49 3.64 -17.21
N VAL A 381 12.06 2.39 -16.95
CA VAL A 381 11.29 2.02 -15.75
C VAL A 381 11.98 0.83 -15.08
N THR A 382 12.88 1.12 -14.14
CA THR A 382 13.77 0.12 -13.54
C THR A 382 13.25 -0.47 -12.25
N GLU A 383 12.27 0.16 -11.62
CA GLU A 383 11.66 -0.24 -10.34
C GLU A 383 10.13 -0.20 -10.47
N ASP A 384 9.45 -0.90 -9.57
CA ASP A 384 7.99 -0.88 -9.44
C ASP A 384 7.53 0.05 -8.30
N ILE A 385 6.22 0.12 -8.04
CA ILE A 385 5.65 1.01 -7.02
C ILE A 385 6.13 0.71 -5.58
N ARG A 386 6.63 -0.50 -5.30
CA ARG A 386 7.20 -0.87 -3.98
C ARG A 386 8.69 -0.52 -3.87
N GLY A 387 9.30 -0.06 -4.98
CA GLY A 387 10.74 0.11 -5.10
C GLY A 387 11.47 -1.21 -5.42
N ASP A 388 10.75 -2.27 -5.77
CA ASP A 388 11.37 -3.54 -6.16
C ASP A 388 11.94 -3.40 -7.58
N ALA A 389 13.16 -3.89 -7.78
CA ALA A 389 13.83 -3.80 -9.08
C ALA A 389 13.13 -4.69 -10.12
N ARG A 390 12.76 -4.10 -11.26
CA ARG A 390 12.23 -4.85 -12.41
C ARG A 390 13.37 -5.55 -13.13
N THR A 391 13.26 -6.87 -13.28
CA THR A 391 14.15 -7.72 -14.08
C THR A 391 13.98 -7.45 -15.59
N ALA A 392 14.76 -8.12 -16.46
CA ALA A 392 14.67 -7.92 -17.92
C ALA A 392 13.25 -8.20 -18.47
N TYR A 393 12.54 -9.12 -17.83
CA TYR A 393 11.11 -9.35 -17.95
C TYR A 393 10.43 -8.92 -16.66
N THR A 394 9.22 -8.39 -16.77
CA THR A 394 8.43 -7.84 -15.67
C THR A 394 6.95 -8.07 -15.97
N SER A 395 6.04 -7.70 -15.08
CA SER A 395 4.62 -7.60 -15.40
C SER A 395 4.21 -6.19 -15.87
N MET A 396 3.10 -6.13 -16.62
CA MET A 396 2.29 -4.92 -16.81
C MET A 396 1.78 -4.42 -15.44
N GLY A 397 1.46 -3.13 -15.36
CA GLY A 397 0.94 -2.50 -14.16
C GLY A 397 2.01 -1.99 -13.21
N ALA A 398 1.54 -1.40 -12.11
CA ALA A 398 2.34 -0.69 -11.12
C ALA A 398 3.22 -1.60 -10.27
N TYR A 399 2.79 -2.84 -10.07
CA TYR A 399 3.50 -3.86 -9.29
C TYR A 399 4.23 -4.83 -10.22
N SER A 400 5.30 -5.42 -9.70
CA SER A 400 6.08 -6.43 -10.38
C SER A 400 6.31 -7.68 -9.55
N VAL A 401 6.70 -8.74 -10.25
CA VAL A 401 7.29 -9.95 -9.68
C VAL A 401 8.60 -10.21 -10.39
N ASN A 402 9.55 -10.81 -9.68
CA ASN A 402 10.85 -11.16 -10.26
C ASN A 402 10.68 -12.29 -11.29
N ILE A 403 11.25 -12.09 -12.48
CA ILE A 403 11.25 -13.05 -13.58
C ILE A 403 12.67 -13.13 -14.16
N PHE A 404 13.33 -14.25 -13.88
CA PHE A 404 14.71 -14.52 -14.25
C PHE A 404 14.81 -15.26 -15.59
N SER A 405 15.97 -15.20 -16.24
CA SER A 405 16.18 -15.91 -17.51
C SER A 405 16.36 -17.41 -17.26
N GLY A 406 15.82 -18.25 -18.16
CA GLY A 406 15.86 -19.71 -18.04
C GLY A 406 14.74 -20.26 -17.15
N TYR A 407 14.89 -21.53 -16.74
CA TYR A 407 14.01 -22.19 -15.77
C TYR A 407 14.42 -21.81 -14.34
N ASN A 408 13.43 -21.51 -13.50
CA ASN A 408 13.61 -21.21 -12.08
C ASN A 408 12.28 -21.40 -11.34
N LEU A 409 12.24 -22.33 -10.40
CA LEU A 409 11.12 -22.66 -9.53
C LEU A 409 11.50 -22.31 -8.08
N ALA A 410 10.94 -21.21 -7.58
CA ALA A 410 11.13 -20.81 -6.20
C ALA A 410 10.18 -21.56 -5.27
N MET A 411 10.67 -22.08 -4.16
CA MET A 411 9.84 -22.54 -3.05
C MET A 411 9.56 -21.37 -2.11
N THR A 412 8.29 -21.01 -1.92
CA THR A 412 7.91 -19.75 -1.25
C THR A 412 7.30 -19.93 0.13
N ALA A 413 6.66 -21.07 0.39
CA ALA A 413 6.04 -21.35 1.68
C ALA A 413 5.90 -22.85 1.95
N ILE A 414 5.80 -23.20 3.23
CA ILE A 414 5.32 -24.48 3.72
C ILE A 414 3.93 -24.24 4.30
N LEU A 415 2.95 -25.04 3.87
CA LEU A 415 1.60 -25.03 4.41
C LEU A 415 1.36 -26.35 5.15
N SER A 416 0.68 -26.25 6.29
CA SER A 416 0.14 -27.39 7.05
C SER A 416 -1.32 -27.10 7.35
N GLN A 417 -2.20 -28.09 7.20
CA GLN A 417 -3.65 -27.90 7.21
C GLN A 417 -4.25 -27.66 8.62
N ASP A 418 -3.44 -27.56 9.66
CA ASP A 418 -3.97 -27.38 11.01
C ASP A 418 -4.27 -25.89 11.29
N ASP A 419 -5.50 -25.50 10.95
CA ASP A 419 -6.09 -24.19 11.27
C ASP A 419 -6.39 -24.15 12.78
N PHE A 420 -5.43 -23.69 13.58
CA PHE A 420 -5.49 -23.72 15.04
C PHE A 420 -6.35 -22.59 15.61
N ASN A 421 -7.65 -22.61 15.35
CA ASN A 421 -8.61 -21.77 16.08
C ASN A 421 -8.99 -22.47 17.41
N ASP A 422 -8.36 -22.01 18.48
CA ASP A 422 -8.68 -22.22 19.91
C ASP A 422 -8.55 -23.62 20.54
N ILE A 423 -8.46 -24.74 19.81
CA ILE A 423 -8.32 -26.09 20.41
C ILE A 423 -7.31 -26.97 19.66
N LEU A 424 -6.22 -27.35 20.33
CA LEU A 424 -5.14 -28.19 19.78
C LEU A 424 -5.43 -29.69 19.96
N CYS A 425 -6.44 -30.20 19.26
CA CYS A 425 -6.62 -31.65 19.06
C CYS A 425 -5.77 -32.08 17.86
N TYR A 426 -4.54 -32.53 18.13
CA TYR A 426 -3.62 -32.98 17.09
C TYR A 426 -4.05 -34.33 16.49
N ASN A 427 -4.08 -34.43 15.17
CA ASN A 427 -4.11 -35.71 14.46
C ASN A 427 -2.77 -36.44 14.63
N ASP A 428 -2.74 -37.76 14.52
CA ASP A 428 -1.48 -38.52 14.64
C ASP A 428 -0.48 -38.24 13.51
N TYR A 429 -1.00 -37.76 12.37
CA TYR A 429 -0.22 -37.31 11.23
C TYR A 429 -0.73 -35.95 10.76
N THR A 430 0.16 -35.14 10.20
CA THR A 430 -0.19 -33.89 9.52
C THR A 430 0.29 -33.93 8.07
N ASN A 431 -0.30 -33.08 7.23
CA ASN A 431 0.15 -32.88 5.87
C ASN A 431 1.20 -31.76 5.80
N ILE A 432 2.11 -31.92 4.86
CA ILE A 432 3.06 -30.90 4.45
C ILE A 432 2.84 -30.63 2.97
N GLN A 433 2.40 -29.42 2.70
CA GLN A 433 2.29 -28.83 1.38
C GLN A 433 3.39 -27.79 1.21
N VAL A 434 3.86 -27.62 -0.02
CA VAL A 434 4.77 -26.53 -0.37
C VAL A 434 4.16 -25.69 -1.47
N VAL A 435 4.43 -24.40 -1.43
CA VAL A 435 4.04 -23.47 -2.49
C VAL A 435 5.25 -23.26 -3.39
N LEU A 436 5.09 -23.56 -4.68
CA LEU A 436 6.09 -23.29 -5.71
C LEU A 436 5.62 -22.15 -6.59
N LYS A 437 6.57 -21.32 -7.01
CA LYS A 437 6.35 -20.25 -7.98
C LYS A 437 7.36 -20.37 -9.11
N ASN A 438 6.89 -20.28 -10.36
CA ASN A 438 7.81 -20.18 -11.49
C ASN A 438 8.31 -18.73 -11.61
N GLU A 439 9.54 -18.50 -11.16
CA GLU A 439 10.25 -17.24 -11.30
C GLU A 439 11.19 -17.26 -12.52
N GLY A 440 11.16 -18.31 -13.33
CA GLY A 440 11.83 -18.40 -14.61
C GLY A 440 11.02 -17.76 -15.73
N ARG A 441 11.67 -17.54 -16.86
CA ARG A 441 11.03 -17.04 -18.09
C ARG A 441 10.43 -18.16 -18.93
N GLU A 442 10.86 -19.39 -18.71
CA GLU A 442 10.32 -20.55 -19.41
C GLU A 442 9.20 -21.18 -18.58
N SER A 443 8.07 -21.53 -19.20
CA SER A 443 7.05 -22.36 -18.55
C SER A 443 7.66 -23.71 -18.20
N TYR A 444 7.37 -24.22 -17.00
CA TYR A 444 7.94 -25.46 -16.50
C TYR A 444 6.96 -26.62 -16.77
N ASP A 445 7.34 -27.61 -17.58
CA ASP A 445 6.52 -28.79 -17.87
C ASP A 445 7.06 -30.01 -17.10
N PHE A 446 6.33 -30.45 -16.06
CA PHE A 446 6.76 -31.55 -15.20
C PHE A 446 6.74 -32.92 -15.90
N ASN A 447 6.05 -33.04 -17.04
CA ASN A 447 6.08 -34.26 -17.86
C ASN A 447 7.42 -34.42 -18.60
N VAL A 448 8.11 -33.31 -18.88
CA VAL A 448 9.41 -33.31 -19.55
C VAL A 448 10.53 -33.29 -18.50
N ASP A 449 10.46 -32.35 -17.57
CA ASP A 449 11.51 -32.07 -16.59
C ASP A 449 11.02 -32.33 -15.15
N SER A 450 10.71 -33.58 -14.82
CA SER A 450 10.18 -33.95 -13.50
C SER A 450 11.06 -33.45 -12.34
N ILE A 451 10.41 -33.02 -11.25
CA ILE A 451 11.08 -32.49 -10.05
C ILE A 451 10.88 -33.41 -8.84
N VAL A 452 11.77 -33.28 -7.86
CA VAL A 452 11.62 -33.93 -6.55
C VAL A 452 11.45 -32.87 -5.47
N LEU A 453 10.39 -33.00 -4.68
CA LEU A 453 10.15 -32.21 -3.49
C LEU A 453 10.51 -33.04 -2.26
N SER A 454 11.44 -32.53 -1.46
CA SER A 454 11.94 -33.25 -0.28
C SER A 454 11.50 -32.51 0.98
N VAL A 455 11.08 -33.26 2.00
CA VAL A 455 10.83 -32.77 3.36
C VAL A 455 11.82 -33.45 4.29
N GLU A 456 12.54 -32.66 5.08
CA GLU A 456 13.41 -33.13 6.15
C GLU A 456 13.02 -32.45 7.47
N VAL A 457 12.71 -33.26 8.48
CA VAL A 457 12.27 -32.82 9.79
C VAL A 457 13.26 -33.27 10.85
N SER A 458 13.61 -32.34 11.73
CA SER A 458 14.43 -32.57 12.92
C SER A 458 13.75 -31.99 14.17
N GLY A 459 14.30 -32.27 15.36
CA GLY A 459 13.75 -31.83 16.64
C GLY A 459 13.00 -32.97 17.35
N ALA A 460 11.67 -32.85 17.47
CA ALA A 460 10.84 -33.84 18.17
C ALA A 460 10.92 -35.26 17.57
N ILE A 461 11.16 -35.36 16.26
CA ILE A 461 11.45 -36.60 15.53
C ILE A 461 12.48 -36.33 14.43
N ASN A 462 13.03 -37.40 13.86
CA ASN A 462 13.70 -37.36 12.56
C ASN A 462 12.80 -38.01 11.52
N PHE A 463 12.44 -37.27 10.47
CA PHE A 463 11.60 -37.75 9.39
C PHE A 463 12.10 -37.18 8.05
N LYS A 464 12.10 -38.00 7.01
CA LYS A 464 12.47 -37.59 5.66
C LYS A 464 11.61 -38.30 4.63
N VAL A 465 11.13 -37.55 3.64
CA VAL A 465 10.35 -38.08 2.52
C VAL A 465 10.61 -37.25 1.26
N ASP A 466 10.65 -37.94 0.13
CA ASP A 466 10.80 -37.36 -1.19
C ASP A 466 9.56 -37.69 -2.03
N THR A 467 9.05 -36.70 -2.75
CA THR A 467 7.87 -36.83 -3.61
C THR A 467 8.21 -36.37 -5.02
N LEU A 468 8.01 -37.26 -6.00
CA LEU A 468 8.27 -37.01 -7.42
C LEU A 468 7.04 -36.36 -8.08
N ILE A 469 7.22 -35.18 -8.65
CA ILE A 469 6.22 -34.50 -9.47
C ILE A 469 6.57 -34.68 -10.94
N LYS A 470 5.69 -35.34 -11.70
CA LYS A 470 5.93 -35.78 -13.08
C LYS A 470 4.82 -35.42 -14.07
N THR A 471 3.86 -34.62 -13.64
CA THR A 471 2.70 -34.21 -14.44
C THR A 471 2.29 -32.80 -14.09
N GLY A 472 1.71 -32.10 -15.06
CA GLY A 472 1.27 -30.71 -14.92
C GLY A 472 2.28 -29.72 -15.48
N ASN A 473 1.93 -28.44 -15.43
CA ASN A 473 2.80 -27.34 -15.81
C ASN A 473 2.74 -26.23 -14.75
N LEU A 474 3.73 -25.34 -14.79
CA LEU A 474 3.69 -24.09 -14.04
C LEU A 474 4.16 -22.96 -14.98
N ASP A 475 3.23 -22.11 -15.41
CA ASP A 475 3.52 -21.00 -16.31
C ASP A 475 4.33 -19.90 -15.64
N VAL A 476 4.96 -19.03 -16.44
CA VAL A 476 5.78 -17.91 -15.96
C VAL A 476 5.01 -17.06 -14.96
N ALA A 477 5.62 -16.76 -13.82
CA ALA A 477 5.04 -16.03 -12.68
C ALA A 477 3.83 -16.70 -11.99
N GLN A 478 3.41 -17.89 -12.43
CA GLN A 478 2.36 -18.66 -11.77
C GLN A 478 2.87 -19.25 -10.46
N THR A 479 1.95 -19.38 -9.50
CA THR A 479 2.17 -20.05 -8.21
C THR A 479 1.18 -21.20 -8.08
N ASP A 480 1.63 -22.33 -7.53
CA ASP A 480 0.76 -23.49 -7.24
C ASP A 480 1.22 -24.20 -5.95
N THR A 481 0.32 -24.99 -5.36
CA THR A 481 0.54 -25.73 -4.12
C THR A 481 0.66 -27.22 -4.40
N PHE A 482 1.70 -27.84 -3.84
CA PHE A 482 2.01 -29.25 -4.04
C PHE A 482 1.98 -29.99 -2.71
N ASP A 483 1.23 -31.08 -2.65
CA ASP A 483 1.29 -32.04 -1.54
C ASP A 483 2.61 -32.80 -1.58
N VAL A 484 3.40 -32.69 -0.51
CA VAL A 484 4.63 -33.48 -0.36
C VAL A 484 4.35 -34.75 0.43
N THR A 485 3.66 -34.65 1.57
CA THR A 485 3.27 -35.82 2.36
C THR A 485 2.03 -35.53 3.21
N ASN A 486 1.25 -36.57 3.52
CA ASN A 486 0.20 -36.55 4.56
C ASN A 486 0.53 -37.50 5.73
N LEU A 487 1.79 -37.94 5.83
CA LEU A 487 2.24 -38.96 6.74
C LEU A 487 3.33 -38.46 7.69
N LEU A 488 3.48 -37.15 7.90
CA LEU A 488 4.41 -36.64 8.91
C LEU A 488 3.85 -36.97 10.31
N PRO A 489 4.48 -37.85 11.09
CA PRO A 489 3.97 -38.21 12.42
C PRO A 489 4.14 -37.03 13.37
N ILE A 490 3.08 -36.65 14.07
CA ILE A 490 3.08 -35.54 15.04
C ILE A 490 2.57 -35.98 16.43
N THR A 491 2.80 -37.25 16.76
CA THR A 491 2.41 -37.85 18.05
C THR A 491 3.32 -37.41 19.21
N ASN A 492 4.56 -37.02 18.92
CA ASN A 492 5.48 -36.51 19.93
C ASN A 492 5.24 -35.03 20.20
N SER A 493 5.28 -34.64 21.47
CA SER A 493 5.33 -33.23 21.86
C SER A 493 6.72 -32.65 21.60
N GLY A 494 6.79 -31.38 21.21
CA GLY A 494 8.03 -30.67 20.90
C GLY A 494 7.94 -29.83 19.63
N ILE A 495 9.06 -29.20 19.28
CA ILE A 495 9.18 -28.39 18.06
C ILE A 495 9.69 -29.27 16.92
N TYR A 496 8.99 -29.23 15.79
CA TYR A 496 9.38 -29.86 14.54
C TYR A 496 10.02 -28.79 13.66
N TYR A 497 11.32 -28.90 13.42
CA TYR A 497 12.04 -28.03 12.50
C TYR A 497 11.93 -28.64 11.11
N ILE A 498 11.02 -28.11 10.30
CA ILE A 498 10.69 -28.63 8.98
C ILE A 498 11.48 -27.84 7.95
N THR A 499 12.28 -28.53 7.16
CA THR A 499 12.98 -28.00 5.99
C THR A 499 12.41 -28.67 4.75
N THR A 500 12.03 -27.88 3.76
CA THR A 500 11.64 -28.41 2.45
C THR A 500 12.53 -27.84 1.38
N TYR A 501 12.93 -28.68 0.43
CA TYR A 501 13.76 -28.24 -0.69
C TYR A 501 13.37 -28.93 -2.00
N LEU A 502 13.53 -28.18 -3.09
CA LEU A 502 13.31 -28.61 -4.46
C LEU A 502 14.60 -29.22 -5.05
N THR A 503 14.44 -30.21 -5.94
CA THR A 503 15.50 -30.63 -6.87
C THR A 503 14.93 -30.70 -8.28
N SER A 504 15.54 -29.94 -9.19
CA SER A 504 15.15 -29.85 -10.61
C SER A 504 16.36 -30.13 -11.52
N PRO A 505 16.15 -30.76 -12.70
CA PRO A 505 17.21 -30.97 -13.69
C PRO A 505 17.56 -29.72 -14.51
N VAL A 506 16.67 -28.73 -14.57
CA VAL A 506 16.81 -27.56 -15.47
C VAL A 506 16.80 -26.22 -14.74
N ASP A 507 16.39 -26.20 -13.47
CA ASP A 507 16.51 -25.01 -12.63
C ASP A 507 17.97 -24.57 -12.50
N THR A 508 18.20 -23.29 -12.70
CA THR A 508 19.54 -22.68 -12.72
C THR A 508 19.83 -21.80 -11.51
N LEU A 509 18.86 -21.57 -10.62
CA LEU A 509 18.95 -20.60 -9.52
C LEU A 509 18.65 -21.24 -8.16
N PRO A 510 19.53 -22.10 -7.62
CA PRO A 510 19.22 -22.94 -6.45
C PRO A 510 19.03 -22.19 -5.11
N ASN A 511 19.20 -20.86 -5.08
CA ASN A 511 19.18 -20.07 -3.85
C ASN A 511 17.77 -19.87 -3.26
N ASN A 512 16.72 -20.12 -4.05
CA ASN A 512 15.32 -19.98 -3.67
C ASN A 512 14.58 -21.34 -3.62
N ASP A 513 15.31 -22.45 -3.66
CA ASP A 513 14.75 -23.81 -3.71
C ASP A 513 14.35 -24.34 -2.33
N THR A 514 14.73 -23.67 -1.24
CA THR A 514 14.63 -24.18 0.14
C THR A 514 13.90 -23.21 1.06
N VAL A 515 12.98 -23.72 1.87
CA VAL A 515 12.29 -22.97 2.95
C VAL A 515 12.25 -23.78 4.24
N HIS A 516 12.10 -23.09 5.37
CA HIS A 516 12.11 -23.70 6.70
C HIS A 516 11.02 -23.10 7.59
N ILE A 517 10.38 -23.92 8.43
CA ILE A 517 9.47 -23.47 9.48
C ILE A 517 9.73 -24.21 10.80
N ALA A 518 9.33 -23.58 11.91
CA ALA A 518 9.19 -24.25 13.20
C ALA A 518 7.71 -24.53 13.44
N TYR A 519 7.37 -25.80 13.63
CA TYR A 519 6.00 -26.26 13.82
C TYR A 519 5.88 -26.90 15.21
N PRO A 520 5.37 -26.15 16.21
CA PRO A 520 5.30 -26.62 17.59
C PRO A 520 4.07 -27.51 17.82
N ILE A 521 4.27 -28.67 18.46
CA ILE A 521 3.22 -29.57 18.93
C ILE A 521 3.27 -29.63 20.45
N HIS A 522 2.19 -29.21 21.09
CA HIS A 522 2.02 -29.16 22.54
C HIS A 522 1.10 -30.29 23.03
N ARG A 523 1.38 -31.54 22.67
CA ARG A 523 0.62 -32.69 23.21
C ARG A 523 0.95 -32.90 24.68
N ILE A 524 -0.08 -33.10 25.50
CA ILE A 524 0.08 -33.48 26.91
C ILE A 524 0.37 -34.99 26.97
N GLN A 525 1.50 -35.36 27.58
CA GLN A 525 1.86 -36.75 27.86
C GLN A 525 1.61 -37.07 29.35
N LEU A 526 1.06 -38.24 29.64
CA LEU A 526 0.83 -38.69 31.02
C LEU A 526 2.08 -39.39 31.61
N PRO A 527 2.34 -39.23 32.93
CA PRO A 527 1.59 -38.40 33.87
C PRO A 527 1.82 -36.90 33.61
N TYR A 528 0.77 -36.11 33.73
CA TYR A 528 0.79 -34.67 33.55
C TYR A 528 0.29 -33.99 34.81
N ASP A 529 1.12 -33.14 35.38
CA ASP A 529 0.78 -32.30 36.51
C ASP A 529 1.00 -30.84 36.11
N VAL A 530 0.07 -29.97 36.49
CA VAL A 530 0.17 -28.53 36.24
C VAL A 530 0.94 -27.90 37.39
N ASP A 531 2.10 -27.30 37.08
CA ASP A 531 2.87 -26.54 38.05
C ASP A 531 2.43 -25.07 38.07
N PHE A 532 1.83 -24.65 39.19
CA PHE A 532 1.42 -23.27 39.44
C PHE A 532 2.50 -22.44 40.17
N SER A 533 3.78 -22.78 40.02
CA SER A 533 4.90 -22.00 40.57
C SER A 533 5.14 -20.68 39.84
N THR A 534 4.64 -20.55 38.60
CA THR A 534 4.75 -19.33 37.78
C THR A 534 3.37 -18.91 37.24
N SER A 535 3.26 -17.66 36.81
CA SER A 535 2.02 -17.13 36.21
C SER A 535 1.73 -17.67 34.80
N TYR A 536 2.68 -18.38 34.18
CA TYR A 536 2.50 -18.97 32.86
C TYR A 536 1.98 -20.40 32.98
N VAL A 537 0.87 -20.70 32.30
CA VAL A 537 0.21 -22.01 32.28
C VAL A 537 -0.17 -22.37 30.83
N ASP A 538 0.01 -23.64 30.47
CA ASP A 538 -0.13 -24.15 29.09
C ASP A 538 -1.57 -24.56 28.72
N PHE A 539 -2.57 -23.84 29.24
CA PHE A 539 -3.98 -24.06 28.96
C PHE A 539 -4.70 -22.73 28.69
N ILE A 540 -5.76 -22.79 27.89
CA ILE A 540 -6.54 -21.63 27.50
C ILE A 540 -7.63 -21.37 28.54
N GLN A 541 -7.83 -20.10 28.88
CA GLN A 541 -8.90 -19.65 29.76
C GLN A 541 -9.90 -18.82 28.95
N LYS A 542 -11.18 -19.24 28.96
CA LYS A 542 -12.24 -18.58 28.19
C LYS A 542 -13.36 -18.15 29.11
N GLN A 543 -13.62 -16.85 29.16
CA GLN A 543 -14.78 -16.31 29.86
C GLN A 543 -16.05 -16.61 29.05
N VAL A 544 -17.06 -17.18 29.71
CA VAL A 544 -18.31 -17.63 29.07
C VAL A 544 -19.49 -16.74 29.45
N VAL A 545 -19.69 -16.47 30.75
CA VAL A 545 -20.79 -15.64 31.27
C VAL A 545 -20.28 -14.76 32.41
N GLY A 546 -20.71 -13.50 32.48
CA GLY A 546 -20.30 -12.56 33.53
C GLY A 546 -18.83 -12.15 33.41
N ASN A 547 -18.34 -11.37 34.37
CA ASN A 547 -16.90 -11.07 34.46
C ASN A 547 -16.26 -11.99 35.49
N ALA A 548 -15.17 -12.63 35.08
CA ALA A 548 -14.28 -13.34 35.97
C ALA A 548 -12.89 -13.40 35.35
N PHE A 549 -11.90 -13.66 36.20
CA PHE A 549 -10.54 -13.91 35.78
C PHE A 549 -9.94 -15.04 36.60
N TRP A 550 -8.96 -15.73 36.02
CA TRP A 550 -8.15 -16.69 36.74
C TRP A 550 -6.80 -16.07 37.06
N GLU A 551 -6.25 -16.39 38.22
CA GLU A 551 -4.93 -15.92 38.64
C GLU A 551 -4.16 -17.07 39.29
N VAL A 552 -2.86 -17.15 39.01
CA VAL A 552 -1.96 -18.04 39.76
C VAL A 552 -1.48 -17.30 41.00
N GLU A 553 -1.93 -17.74 42.17
CA GLU A 553 -1.59 -17.15 43.46
C GLU A 553 -0.58 -18.03 44.23
N PRO A 554 0.43 -17.46 44.89
CA PRO A 554 1.41 -18.23 45.64
C PRO A 554 0.83 -18.79 46.96
N GLY A 555 1.38 -19.93 47.38
CA GLY A 555 1.16 -20.52 48.70
C GLY A 555 -0.22 -21.15 48.92
N THR A 556 -0.54 -21.36 50.20
CA THR A 556 -1.82 -21.95 50.64
C THR A 556 -2.93 -20.89 50.66
N GLY A 557 -4.07 -21.17 50.04
CA GLY A 557 -5.27 -20.33 50.15
C GLY A 557 -5.84 -20.35 51.56
N SER A 558 -6.50 -19.28 51.99
CA SER A 558 -7.05 -19.18 53.36
C SER A 558 -8.57 -19.32 53.44
N THR A 559 -9.28 -19.14 52.33
CA THR A 559 -10.75 -19.05 52.28
C THR A 559 -11.25 -19.43 50.89
N PRO A 560 -11.51 -20.71 50.60
CA PRO A 560 -11.24 -21.90 51.45
C PRO A 560 -9.75 -22.27 51.53
N VAL A 561 -9.39 -23.12 52.50
CA VAL A 561 -8.00 -23.57 52.68
C VAL A 561 -7.64 -24.64 51.66
N ILE A 562 -6.69 -24.34 50.76
CA ILE A 562 -6.12 -25.31 49.81
C ILE A 562 -4.62 -25.08 49.67
N ALA A 563 -3.85 -26.15 49.89
CA ALA A 563 -2.40 -26.13 49.74
C ALA A 563 -1.99 -26.58 48.32
N PRO A 564 -0.94 -25.98 47.73
CA PRO A 564 -0.38 -26.46 46.46
C PRO A 564 -0.05 -27.94 46.54
N THR A 565 -0.55 -28.73 45.59
CA THR A 565 -0.23 -30.16 45.47
C THR A 565 1.04 -30.37 44.64
N PHE A 566 1.21 -29.56 43.59
CA PHE A 566 2.41 -29.45 42.77
C PHE A 566 2.81 -27.97 42.64
N GLY A 567 4.12 -27.70 42.74
CA GLY A 567 4.63 -26.32 42.70
C GLY A 567 4.48 -25.55 44.01
N SER A 568 4.55 -24.22 43.90
CA SER A 568 4.45 -23.29 45.03
C SER A 568 3.22 -22.39 45.01
N GLY A 569 2.29 -22.58 44.06
CA GLY A 569 1.09 -21.76 43.91
C GLY A 569 -0.16 -22.57 43.60
N ARG A 570 -1.26 -21.86 43.36
CA ARG A 570 -2.60 -22.39 43.07
C ARG A 570 -3.27 -21.53 42.01
N LEU A 571 -4.16 -22.11 41.22
CA LEU A 571 -5.02 -21.36 40.32
C LEU A 571 -6.31 -20.94 41.04
N THR A 572 -6.57 -19.65 41.13
CA THR A 572 -7.75 -19.07 41.79
C THR A 572 -8.70 -18.48 40.74
N PHE A 573 -9.99 -18.74 40.89
CA PHE A 573 -11.06 -18.15 40.08
C PHE A 573 -11.71 -16.99 40.83
N HIS A 574 -11.66 -15.79 40.26
CA HIS A 574 -12.24 -14.59 40.85
C HIS A 574 -13.46 -14.15 40.04
N SER A 575 -14.65 -14.21 40.64
CA SER A 575 -15.92 -13.82 40.01
C SER A 575 -16.56 -12.59 40.67
N GLU A 576 -17.42 -11.89 39.92
CA GLU A 576 -18.26 -10.82 40.48
C GLU A 576 -19.29 -11.34 41.50
N SER A 577 -19.67 -10.48 42.45
CA SER A 577 -20.64 -10.78 43.51
C SER A 577 -22.09 -10.61 43.03
N ASN A 578 -22.66 -11.58 42.29
CA ASN A 578 -24.10 -11.87 41.99
C ASN A 578 -24.20 -12.90 40.82
N PRO A 579 -25.38 -13.48 40.44
CA PRO A 579 -25.49 -14.91 40.11
C PRO A 579 -24.63 -15.36 38.92
N GLY A 580 -23.45 -15.91 39.26
CA GLY A 580 -22.67 -16.88 38.50
C GLY A 580 -21.89 -16.33 37.30
N SER A 581 -20.61 -16.02 37.49
CA SER A 581 -19.67 -15.99 36.38
C SER A 581 -19.28 -17.42 36.00
N ILE A 582 -19.17 -17.69 34.70
CA ILE A 582 -18.75 -18.98 34.16
C ILE A 582 -17.51 -18.75 33.32
N SER A 583 -16.47 -19.53 33.60
CA SER A 583 -15.26 -19.59 32.80
C SER A 583 -14.88 -21.04 32.51
N GLN A 584 -14.16 -21.25 31.42
CA GLN A 584 -13.74 -22.55 30.96
C GLN A 584 -12.21 -22.59 30.90
N ILE A 585 -11.61 -23.65 31.44
CA ILE A 585 -10.21 -24.02 31.21
C ILE A 585 -10.16 -25.12 30.16
N ILE A 586 -9.35 -24.92 29.14
CA ILE A 586 -9.21 -25.84 28.02
C ILE A 586 -7.73 -26.25 27.92
N PHE A 587 -7.46 -27.53 28.15
CA PHE A 587 -6.12 -28.10 28.01
C PHE A 587 -5.81 -28.45 26.56
N ASN A 588 -4.52 -28.50 26.21
CA ASN A 588 -4.07 -29.08 24.95
C ASN A 588 -4.45 -30.58 24.86
N GLY A 589 -4.44 -31.14 23.65
CA GLY A 589 -4.77 -32.56 23.43
C GLY A 589 -3.93 -33.51 24.27
N ILE A 590 -4.59 -34.41 25.01
CA ILE A 590 -3.96 -35.42 25.89
C ILE A 590 -3.74 -36.72 25.11
N HIS A 591 -2.52 -37.23 25.10
CA HIS A 591 -2.18 -38.50 24.48
C HIS A 591 -2.52 -39.69 25.40
N LEU A 592 -3.64 -40.36 25.13
CA LEU A 592 -4.14 -41.49 25.94
C LEU A 592 -3.71 -42.89 25.42
N VAL A 593 -3.07 -42.97 24.26
CA VAL A 593 -2.67 -44.26 23.67
C VAL A 593 -1.63 -44.95 24.57
N GLY A 594 -1.86 -46.23 24.87
CA GLY A 594 -1.00 -47.02 25.75
C GLY A 594 -1.22 -46.81 27.24
N THR A 595 -2.19 -45.97 27.63
CA THR A 595 -2.51 -45.75 29.05
C THR A 595 -3.49 -46.79 29.57
N TYR A 596 -3.25 -47.32 30.77
CA TYR A 596 -4.15 -48.25 31.44
C TYR A 596 -4.91 -47.50 32.53
N LEU A 597 -6.22 -47.31 32.34
CA LEU A 597 -7.11 -46.59 33.26
C LEU A 597 -6.62 -45.15 33.57
N PRO A 598 -6.49 -44.27 32.57
CA PRO A 598 -6.10 -42.88 32.81
C PRO A 598 -7.11 -42.21 33.75
N LYS A 599 -6.61 -41.47 34.73
CA LYS A 599 -7.42 -40.70 35.68
C LYS A 599 -7.12 -39.22 35.53
N LEU A 600 -8.16 -38.42 35.63
CA LEU A 600 -8.06 -36.98 35.76
C LEU A 600 -8.45 -36.63 37.19
N GLU A 601 -7.50 -36.13 37.94
CA GLU A 601 -7.68 -35.79 39.35
C GLU A 601 -7.50 -34.27 39.50
N PHE A 602 -8.47 -33.62 40.14
CA PHE A 602 -8.40 -32.21 40.46
C PHE A 602 -8.51 -32.03 41.97
N TRP A 603 -7.57 -31.26 42.51
CA TRP A 603 -7.67 -30.75 43.87
C TRP A 603 -8.29 -29.37 43.78
N TYR A 604 -9.53 -29.23 44.24
CA TYR A 604 -10.22 -27.95 44.26
C TYR A 604 -10.79 -27.69 45.65
N ALA A 605 -10.94 -26.42 45.97
CA ALA A 605 -11.67 -25.96 47.14
C ALA A 605 -12.56 -24.82 46.69
N HIS A 606 -13.81 -24.83 47.14
CA HIS A 606 -14.76 -23.74 46.92
C HIS A 606 -15.29 -23.24 48.27
N ASP A 607 -15.76 -22.00 48.29
CA ASP A 607 -16.56 -21.47 49.39
C ASP A 607 -17.92 -22.18 49.44
N ASN A 608 -18.45 -22.39 50.65
CA ASN A 608 -19.74 -23.06 50.85
C ASN A 608 -20.92 -22.18 50.47
#